data_AF-A0A9E4X727-F1
#
_entry.id   AF-A0A9E4X727-F1
#
_cell.length_a   1.000
_cell.length_b   1.000
_cell.length_c   1.000
_cell.angle_alpha   90.00
_cell.angle_beta   90.00
_cell.angle_gamma   90.00
#
_symmetry.space_group_name_H-M   'P 1'
#
loop_
_entity.id
_entity.type
_entity.pdbx_description
1 polymer ?
#
loop_
_entity_poly.entity_id
_entity_poly.type
_entity_poly.pdbx_seq_one_letter_code
_entity_poly.pdbx_strand_id
1 'polypeptide(L)'
;EAAVRGRAIGFKGSFCVLENQVEPMNRGFTPSSQEVDEAKELLERYQAAVTEGAASIRQENRIIDAGAALQAQAIIDRASACALHDQTKADAKDGRPVPAP
;
A
#
# COMPACT_ATOMS: atom_id res chain seq x y z
N GLU A 1 7.81 -14.36 5.17
CA GLU A 1 8.87 -13.39 5.56
C GLU A 1 9.63 -12.76 4.40
N ALA A 2 10.12 -13.52 3.41
CA ALA A 2 10.91 -12.96 2.30
C ALA A 2 10.20 -11.80 1.58
N ALA A 3 8.91 -11.95 1.31
CA ALA A 3 8.06 -10.91 0.73
C ALA A 3 8.05 -9.60 1.56
N VAL A 4 7.85 -9.72 2.88
CA VAL A 4 7.82 -8.57 3.81
C VAL A 4 9.17 -7.86 3.84
N ARG A 5 10.28 -8.62 3.90
CA ARG A 5 11.63 -8.04 3.84
C ARG A 5 11.90 -7.36 2.49
N GLY A 6 11.48 -7.97 1.40
CA GLY A 6 11.59 -7.39 0.06
C GLY A 6 10.83 -6.07 -0.04
N ARG A 7 9.59 -6.04 0.45
CA ARG A 7 8.76 -4.83 0.50
C ARG A 7 9.43 -3.71 1.29
N ALA A 8 10.00 -4.02 2.46
CA ALA A 8 10.67 -3.06 3.32
C ALA A 8 11.87 -2.35 2.64
N ILE A 9 12.50 -2.97 1.65
CA ILE A 9 13.61 -2.38 0.88
C ILE A 9 13.19 -1.90 -0.52
N GLY A 10 11.88 -1.82 -0.80
CA GLY A 10 11.33 -1.23 -2.02
C GLY A 10 10.95 -2.20 -3.13
N PHE A 11 11.09 -3.52 -2.95
CA PHE A 11 10.56 -4.48 -3.93
C PHE A 11 9.04 -4.47 -3.93
N LYS A 12 8.47 -4.67 -5.11
CA LYS A 12 7.02 -4.66 -5.34
C LYS A 12 6.41 -6.05 -5.50
N GLY A 13 7.25 -7.08 -5.61
CA GLY A 13 6.88 -8.47 -5.86
C GLY A 13 8.11 -9.36 -5.96
N SER A 14 7.89 -10.65 -6.14
CA SER A 14 8.94 -11.64 -6.41
C SER A 14 8.36 -12.75 -7.30
N PHE A 15 9.22 -13.47 -8.02
CA PHE A 15 8.80 -14.62 -8.80
C PHE A 15 8.39 -15.79 -7.89
N CYS A 16 7.37 -16.52 -8.31
CA CYS A 16 6.96 -17.78 -7.71
C CYS A 16 7.27 -18.91 -8.71
N VAL A 17 8.04 -19.90 -8.28
CA VAL A 17 8.35 -21.11 -9.05
C VAL A 17 7.40 -22.26 -8.73
N LEU A 18 6.75 -22.21 -7.56
CA LEU A 18 5.77 -23.19 -7.12
C LEU A 18 4.45 -22.49 -6.77
N GLU A 19 3.33 -23.15 -7.04
CA GLU A 19 1.98 -22.59 -6.83
C GLU A 19 1.72 -22.21 -5.37
N ASN A 20 2.21 -23.02 -4.43
CA ASN A 20 2.05 -22.76 -2.99
C ASN A 20 2.80 -21.51 -2.50
N GLN A 21 3.65 -20.90 -3.33
CA GLN A 21 4.32 -19.64 -3.01
C GLN A 21 3.44 -18.41 -3.31
N VAL A 22 2.47 -18.53 -4.22
CA VAL A 22 1.71 -17.37 -4.75
C VAL A 22 0.92 -16.67 -3.64
N GLU A 23 0.14 -17.41 -2.87
CA GLU A 23 -0.68 -16.85 -1.78
C GLU A 23 0.16 -16.17 -0.68
N PRO A 24 1.18 -16.81 -0.08
CA PRO A 24 2.02 -16.14 0.91
C PRO A 24 2.83 -14.97 0.34
N MET A 25 3.21 -15.01 -0.95
CA MET A 25 3.93 -13.91 -1.60
C MET A 25 3.01 -12.69 -1.79
N ASN A 26 1.79 -12.89 -2.30
CA ASN A 26 0.79 -11.84 -2.45
C ASN A 26 0.47 -11.20 -1.09
N ARG A 27 0.16 -12.01 -0.07
CA ARG A 27 -0.07 -11.49 1.30
C ARG A 27 1.10 -10.65 1.82
N GLY A 28 2.33 -11.09 1.59
CA GLY A 28 3.50 -10.39 2.13
C GLY A 28 3.89 -9.12 1.37
N PHE A 29 3.51 -8.97 0.09
CA PHE A 29 3.72 -7.73 -0.68
C PHE A 29 2.54 -6.75 -0.60
N THR A 30 1.37 -7.20 -0.16
CA THR A 30 0.21 -6.34 0.10
C THR A 30 0.36 -5.64 1.46
N PRO A 31 0.25 -4.29 1.53
CA PRO A 31 0.17 -3.58 2.79
C PRO A 31 -1.00 -4.08 3.64
N SER A 32 -0.79 -4.19 4.95
CA SER A 32 -1.86 -4.53 5.89
C SER A 32 -2.86 -3.39 6.03
N SER A 33 -4.07 -3.70 6.52
CA SER A 33 -5.07 -2.67 6.82
C SER A 33 -4.54 -1.64 7.83
N GLN A 34 -3.78 -2.09 8.84
CA GLN A 34 -3.16 -1.20 9.82
C GLN A 34 -2.19 -0.22 9.17
N GLU A 35 -1.30 -0.68 8.28
CA GLU A 35 -0.38 0.20 7.54
C GLU A 35 -1.14 1.23 6.68
N VAL A 36 -2.28 0.84 6.11
CA VAL A 36 -3.13 1.73 5.30
C VAL A 36 -3.83 2.77 6.17
N ASP A 37 -4.34 2.38 7.33
CA ASP A 37 -5.04 3.29 8.24
C ASP A 37 -4.07 4.32 8.84
N GLU A 38 -2.88 3.88 9.26
CA GLU A 38 -1.80 4.77 9.71
C GLU A 38 -1.35 5.74 8.60
N ALA A 39 -1.27 5.27 7.35
CA ALA A 39 -0.92 6.11 6.20
C ALA A 39 -2.00 7.16 5.92
N LYS A 40 -3.29 6.80 5.98
CA LYS A 40 -4.39 7.74 5.80
C LYS A 40 -4.38 8.82 6.88
N GLU A 41 -4.24 8.43 8.14
CA GLU A 41 -4.18 9.38 9.25
C GLU A 41 -3.01 10.36 9.11
N LEU A 42 -1.83 9.86 8.74
CA LEU A 42 -0.65 10.70 8.48
C LEU A 42 -0.93 11.71 7.37
N LEU A 43 -1.50 11.25 6.26
CA LEU A 43 -1.79 12.08 5.10
C LEU A 43 -2.84 13.15 5.41
N GLU A 44 -3.91 12.80 6.13
CA GLU A 44 -4.95 13.75 6.57
C GLU A 44 -4.37 14.84 7.47
N ARG A 45 -3.56 14.45 8.47
CA ARG A 45 -2.89 15.42 9.36
C ARG A 45 -1.96 16.35 8.60
N TYR A 46 -1.19 15.81 7.64
CA TYR A 46 -0.31 16.62 6.80
C TYR A 46 -1.09 17.61 5.93
N GLN A 47 -2.17 17.16 5.29
CA GLN A 47 -3.02 18.01 4.45
C GLN A 47 -3.68 19.15 5.24
N ALA A 48 -4.16 18.86 6.45
CA ALA A 48 -4.71 19.89 7.34
C ALA A 48 -3.66 20.98 7.64
N ALA A 49 -2.43 20.57 7.98
CA ALA A 49 -1.38 21.52 8.30
C ALA A 49 -0.88 22.33 7.10
N VAL A 50 -0.79 21.72 5.91
CA VAL A 50 -0.47 22.44 4.67
C VAL A 50 -1.52 23.51 4.37
N THR A 51 -2.80 23.22 4.64
CA THR A 51 -3.90 24.19 4.49
C THR A 51 -3.74 25.38 5.44
N GLU A 52 -3.16 25.17 6.62
CA GLU A 52 -2.82 26.20 7.60
C GLU A 52 -1.50 26.94 7.28
N GLY A 53 -0.82 26.59 6.18
CA GLY A 53 0.42 27.22 5.72
C GLY A 53 1.69 26.61 6.30
N ALA A 54 1.61 25.46 6.99
CA ALA A 54 2.78 24.76 7.51
C ALA A 54 3.39 23.80 6.47
N ALA A 55 4.71 23.82 6.32
CA ALA A 55 5.42 22.90 5.41
C ALA A 55 5.68 21.50 6.02
N SER A 56 5.61 21.39 7.35
CA SER A 56 5.81 20.15 8.09
C SER A 56 5.13 20.22 9.45
N ILE A 57 4.81 19.07 10.04
CA ILE A 57 4.26 18.96 11.39
C ILE A 57 5.03 17.98 12.25
N ARG A 58 5.00 18.20 13.55
CA ARG A 58 5.49 17.23 14.54
C ARG A 58 4.33 16.35 14.98
N GLN A 59 4.45 15.04 14.77
CA GLN A 59 3.58 14.04 15.38
C GLN A 59 4.43 13.23 16.35
N GLU A 60 4.15 13.37 17.65
CA GLU A 60 4.93 12.74 18.72
C GLU A 60 6.44 12.97 18.56
N ASN A 61 7.20 11.91 18.31
CA ASN A 61 8.65 11.90 18.18
C ASN A 61 9.12 11.99 16.71
N ARG A 62 8.22 12.16 15.74
CA ARG A 62 8.55 12.26 14.29
C ARG A 62 8.11 13.58 13.67
N ILE A 63 8.83 13.99 12.63
CA ILE A 63 8.44 15.08 11.74
C ILE A 63 7.77 14.46 10.51
N ILE A 64 6.63 15.01 10.11
CA ILE A 64 5.92 14.67 8.89
C ILE A 64 6.08 15.84 7.94
N ASP A 65 6.65 15.55 6.79
CA ASP A 65 6.87 16.48 5.70
C ASP A 65 6.25 15.94 4.41
N ALA A 66 6.53 16.61 3.28
CA ALA A 66 6.08 16.17 1.98
C ALA A 66 6.55 14.75 1.61
N GLY A 67 7.75 14.36 2.04
CA GLY A 67 8.30 13.02 1.77
C GLY A 67 7.54 11.94 2.52
N ALA A 68 7.25 12.15 3.80
CA ALA A 68 6.41 11.26 4.59
C ALA A 68 4.99 11.14 4.01
N ALA A 69 4.41 12.25 3.55
CA ALA A 69 3.10 12.26 2.90
C ALA A 69 3.09 11.47 1.58
N LEU A 70 4.14 11.60 0.74
CA LEU A 70 4.29 10.82 -0.49
C LEU A 70 4.42 9.32 -0.20
N GLN A 71 5.15 8.93 0.84
CA GLN A 71 5.26 7.53 1.25
C GLN A 71 3.93 6.97 1.72
N ALA A 72 3.19 7.73 2.52
CA ALA A 72 1.84 7.35 2.97
C ALA A 72 0.89 7.16 1.78
N GLN A 73 0.87 8.10 0.83
CA GLN A 73 0.08 7.95 -0.39
C GLN A 73 0.47 6.70 -1.19
N ALA A 74 1.77 6.41 -1.33
CA ALA A 74 2.24 5.22 -2.05
C ALA A 74 1.78 3.90 -1.40
N ILE A 75 1.65 3.85 -0.07
CA ILE A 75 1.10 2.70 0.65
C ILE A 75 -0.39 2.53 0.32
N ILE A 76 -1.16 3.62 0.39
CA ILE A 76 -2.60 3.63 0.07
C ILE A 76 -2.83 3.17 -1.38
N ASP A 77 -2.09 3.74 -2.32
CA ASP A 77 -2.19 3.42 -3.74
C ASP A 77 -1.86 1.96 -4.00
N ARG A 78 -0.81 1.42 -3.34
CA ARG A 78 -0.47 0.01 -3.45
C ARG A 78 -1.59 -0.88 -2.92
N ALA A 79 -2.13 -0.59 -1.74
CA ALA A 79 -3.19 -1.39 -1.16
C ALA A 79 -4.44 -1.40 -2.07
N SER A 80 -4.80 -0.24 -2.63
CA SER A 80 -5.89 -0.12 -3.60
C SER A 80 -5.64 -0.94 -4.85
N ALA A 81 -4.44 -0.87 -5.44
CA ALA A 81 -4.08 -1.66 -6.62
C ALA A 81 -4.11 -3.17 -6.35
N CYS A 82 -3.65 -3.61 -5.18
CA CYS A 82 -3.74 -5.02 -4.76
C CYS A 82 -5.20 -5.47 -4.62
N ALA A 83 -6.04 -4.67 -3.95
CA ALA A 83 -7.46 -4.97 -3.77
C ALA A 83 -8.21 -5.04 -5.10
N LEU A 84 -7.97 -4.10 -6.01
CA LEU A 84 -8.54 -4.12 -7.35
C LEU A 84 -8.12 -5.38 -8.11
N HIS A 85 -6.84 -5.75 -8.05
CA HIS A 85 -6.35 -6.94 -8.72
C HIS A 85 -6.95 -8.23 -8.16
N ASP A 86 -7.13 -8.32 -6.84
CA ASP A 86 -7.80 -9.47 -6.21
C ASP A 86 -9.29 -9.53 -6.55
N GLN A 87 -9.96 -8.38 -6.65
CA GLN A 87 -11.34 -8.30 -7.12
C GLN A 87 -11.45 -8.78 -8.57
N THR A 88 -10.56 -8.36 -9.47
CA THR A 88 -10.51 -8.83 -10.86
C THR A 88 -10.35 -10.35 -10.94
N LYS A 89 -9.53 -10.97 -10.07
CA LYS A 89 -9.41 -12.44 -10.01
C LYS A 89 -10.71 -13.11 -9.57
N ALA A 90 -11.39 -12.54 -8.58
CA ALA A 90 -12.66 -13.04 -8.09
C ALA A 90 -13.74 -12.96 -9.19
N ASP A 91 -13.83 -11.83 -9.88
CA ASP A 91 -14.76 -11.61 -10.99
C ASP A 91 -14.50 -12.57 -12.15
N ALA A 92 -13.24 -12.79 -12.52
CA ALA A 92 -12.87 -13.78 -13.54
C ALA A 92 -13.29 -15.20 -13.14
N LYS A 93 -13.08 -15.58 -11.88
CA LYS A 93 -13.48 -16.90 -11.36
C LYS A 93 -15.00 -17.09 -11.39
N ASP A 94 -15.75 -16.01 -11.19
CA ASP A 94 -17.21 -15.98 -11.25
C ASP A 94 -17.75 -15.81 -12.69
N GLY A 95 -16.88 -15.74 -13.71
CA GLY A 95 -17.26 -15.60 -15.12
C GLY A 95 -17.75 -14.21 -15.51
N ARG A 96 -17.51 -13.19 -14.68
CA ARG A 96 -17.87 -11.80 -14.97
C ARG A 96 -16.85 -11.17 -15.93
N PRO A 97 -17.25 -10.18 -16.75
CA PRO A 97 -16.32 -9.47 -17.62
C PRO A 97 -15.23 -8.77 -16.79
N VAL A 98 -13.98 -9.05 -17.11
CA VAL A 98 -12.82 -8.38 -16.51
C VAL A 98 -12.23 -7.38 -17.51
N PRO A 99 -11.81 -6.18 -17.06
CA PRO A 99 -11.18 -5.21 -17.94
C PRO A 99 -9.90 -5.78 -18.57
N ALA A 100 -9.65 -5.41 -19.82
CA ALA A 100 -8.41 -5.76 -20.50
C ALA A 100 -7.21 -5.10 -19.78
N PRO A 101 -6.03 -5.75 -19.77
CA PRO A 101 -4.81 -5.21 -19.20
C PRO A 101 -4.40 -3.84 -19.76
#